data_AF-A0AAW3D638-F1
#
_entry.id   AF-A0AAW3D638-F1
#
_cell.length_a   1.000
_cell.length_b   1.000
_cell.length_c   1.000
_cell.angle_alpha   90.00
_cell.angle_beta   90.00
_cell.angle_gamma   90.00
#
_symmetry.space_group_name_H-M   'P 1'
#
loop_
_entity.id
_entity.type
_entity.pdbx_description
1 polymer ?
#
loop_
_entity_poly.entity_id
_entity_poly.type
_entity_poly.pdbx_seq_one_letter_code
_entity_poly.pdbx_strand_id
1 'polypeptide(L)' 'MPIIKPKTTIVMDNASFHKSSKLIEIANKFDVQILYLPPYSPDLNPIEKV' A
#
# COMPACT_ATOMS: atom_id res chain seq x y z
N MET A 1 -7.09 -5.24 15.58
CA MET A 1 -6.82 -5.56 14.16
C MET A 1 -7.45 -4.46 13.32
N PRO A 2 -6.73 -3.79 12.40
CA PRO A 2 -7.33 -2.73 11.59
C PRO A 2 -8.43 -3.32 10.71
N ILE A 3 -9.60 -2.69 10.72
CA ILE A 3 -10.76 -3.07 9.90
C ILE A 3 -10.67 -2.28 8.60
N ILE A 4 -10.36 -2.96 7.50
CA ILE A 4 -10.30 -2.35 6.18
C ILE A 4 -11.70 -2.39 5.57
N LYS A 5 -12.24 -1.23 5.21
CA LYS A 5 -13.54 -1.15 4.55
C LYS A 5 -13.39 -1.39 3.04
N PRO A 6 -14.41 -1.93 2.36
CA PRO A 6 -14.44 -1.94 0.89
C PRO A 6 -14.24 -0.52 0.34
N LYS A 7 -13.58 -0.38 -0.81
CA LYS A 7 -13.20 0.90 -1.45
C LYS A 7 -12.13 1.70 -0.70
N THR A 8 -11.34 1.05 0.15
CA THR A 8 -10.18 1.70 0.79
C THR A 8 -9.00 1.70 -0.17
N THR A 9 -8.25 2.81 -0.18
CA THR A 9 -6.94 2.87 -0.84
C THR A 9 -5.85 2.69 0.21
N ILE A 10 -4.98 1.70 0.00
CA ILE A 10 -3.79 1.46 0.80
C ILE A 10 -2.60 2.07 0.06
N VAL A 11 -1.91 3.00 0.70
CA VAL A 11 -0.65 3.57 0.19
C VAL A 11 0.50 2.76 0.77
N MET A 12 1.38 2.25 -0.09
CA MET A 12 2.55 1.46 0.33
C MET A 12 3.83 2.02 -0.29
N ASP A 13 4.94 1.78 0.41
CA ASP A 13 6.28 1.99 -0.13
C ASP A 13 6.52 1.13 -1.39
N ASN A 14 7.39 1.62 -2.29
CA ASN A 14 7.66 1.00 -3.59
C ASN A 14 8.68 -0.14 -3.53
N ALA A 15 9.09 -0.61 -2.36
CA ALA A 15 10.08 -1.67 -2.28
C ALA A 15 9.57 -2.93 -2.98
N SER A 16 10.50 -3.62 -3.62
CA SER A 16 10.23 -4.81 -4.43
C SER A 16 9.53 -5.93 -3.63
N PHE A 17 9.76 -6.02 -2.32
CA PHE A 17 9.12 -6.99 -1.43
C PHE A 17 7.63 -6.68 -1.14
N HIS A 18 7.16 -5.46 -1.37
CA HIS A 18 5.75 -5.09 -1.24
C HIS A 18 4.90 -5.44 -2.47
N LYS A 19 5.53 -5.93 -3.55
CA LYS A 19 4.86 -6.31 -4.81
C LYS A 19 4.58 -7.81 -4.88
N SER A 20 4.04 -8.36 -3.79
CA SER A 20 3.62 -9.77 -3.78
C SER A 20 2.32 -9.95 -4.56
N SER A 21 2.29 -10.92 -5.48
CA SER A 21 1.08 -11.33 -6.24
C SER A 21 -0.09 -11.65 -5.31
N LYS A 22 0.19 -12.30 -4.17
CA LYS A 22 -0.80 -12.62 -3.14
C LYS A 22 -1.46 -11.37 -2.52
N LEU A 23 -0.70 -10.28 -2.39
CA LEU A 23 -1.20 -9.02 -1.82
C LEU A 23 -2.18 -8.36 -2.80
N ILE A 24 -1.87 -8.39 -4.10
CA ILE A 24 -2.74 -7.89 -5.18
C ILE A 24 -4.04 -8.72 -5.25
N GLU A 25 -3.95 -10.05 -5.18
CA GLU A 25 -5.12 -10.94 -5.16
C GLU A 25 -6.06 -10.66 -3.99
N ILE A 26 -5.50 -10.47 -2.79
CA ILE A 26 -6.27 -10.14 -1.60
C ILE A 26 -6.93 -8.77 -1.78
N ALA A 27 -6.20 -7.75 -2.23
CA ALA A 27 -6.77 -6.42 -2.41
C ALA A 27 -7.92 -6.41 -3.42
N ASN A 28 -7.77 -7.10 -4.56
CA ASN A 28 -8.86 -7.26 -5.53
C ASN A 28 -10.07 -7.98 -4.94
N LYS A 29 -9.86 -9.01 -4.10
CA LYS A 29 -10.94 -9.74 -3.44
C LYS A 29 -11.76 -8.88 -2.48
N PHE A 30 -11.15 -7.87 -1.87
CA PHE A 30 -11.79 -6.99 -0.89
C PHE A 30 -12.21 -5.62 -1.45
N ASP A 31 -12.14 -5.42 -2.78
CA ASP A 31 -12.40 -4.13 -3.43
C ASP A 31 -11.51 -3.01 -2.85
N VAL A 32 -10.25 -3.34 -2.62
CA VAL A 32 -9.22 -2.45 -2.04
C VAL A 32 -8.24 -2.07 -3.14
N GLN A 33 -7.90 -0.80 -3.24
CA GLN A 33 -6.88 -0.31 -4.18
C GLN A 33 -5.54 -0.20 -3.47
N ILE A 34 -4.47 -0.60 -4.16
CA ILE A 34 -3.09 -0.44 -3.68
C ILE A 34 -2.42 0.64 -4.54
N LEU A 35 -1.93 1.69 -3.89
CA LEU A 35 -1.14 2.73 -4.52
C LEU A 35 0.29 2.62 -3.99
N TYR A 36 1.25 2.44 -4.89
CA TYR A 36 2.67 2.45 -4.55
C TYR A 36 3.22 3.87 -4.67
N LEU A 37 4.04 4.28 -3.72
CA LEU A 37 4.76 5.55 -3.81
C LEU A 37 5.75 5.55 -4.99
N PRO A 38 6.06 6.71 -5.57
CA PRO A 38 7.15 6.81 -6.55
C PRO A 38 8.50 6.44 -5.89
N PRO A 39 9.43 5.83 -6.65
CA PRO A 39 10.73 5.43 -6.13
C PRO A 39 11.52 6.66 -5.63
N TYR A 40 12.24 6.50 -4.52
CA TYR A 40 13.07 7.55 -3.90
C TYR A 40 12.31 8.82 -3.49
N SER A 41 11.09 8.68 -2.97
CA SER A 41 10.33 9.78 -2.35
C SER A 41 10.20 9.60 -0.82
N PRO A 42 11.32 9.56 -0.06
CA PRO A 42 11.28 9.53 1.41
C PRO A 42 10.51 10.73 1.98
N ASP A 43 10.55 11.88 1.29
CA ASP A 43 9.81 13.10 1.64
C ASP A 43 8.28 12.93 1.69
N LEU A 44 7.75 11.90 1.01
CA LEU A 44 6.32 11.59 0.95
C LEU A 44 5.88 10.55 1.98
N ASN A 45 6.81 10.00 2.77
CA ASN A 45 6.52 8.98 3.77
C ASN A 45 6.32 9.63 5.15
N PRO A 46 5.08 9.78 5.67
CA PRO A 46 4.83 10.53 6.91
C PRO A 46 5.47 9.91 8.16
N ILE A 47 5.86 8.62 8.09
CA ILE A 47 6.55 7.89 9.16
C ILE A 47 8.04 8.24 9.24
N GLU A 48 8.64 8.84 8.20
CA GLU A 48 10.06 9.26 8.22
C GLU A 48 10.25 10.67 8.81
N LYS A 49 9.17 11.44 8.99
CA LYS A 49 9.21 12.68 9.78
C LYS A 49 9.20 12.35 11.26
N VAL A 50 10.40 12.28 11.84
CA VAL A 50 10.66 12.31 13.29
C VAL A 50 10.20 13.62 13.93
#